data_AF-A0A7Y2GT35-F1
#
_entry.id   AF-A0A7Y2GT35-F1
#
_cell.length_a   1.000
_cell.length_b   1.000
_cell.length_c   1.000
_cell.angle_alpha   90.00
_cell.angle_beta   90.00
_cell.angle_gamma   90.00
#
_symmetry.space_group_name_H-M   'P 1'
#
loop_
_entity.id
_entity.type
_entity.pdbx_description
1 polymer ?
#
loop_
_entity_poly.entity_id
_entity_poly.type
_entity_poly.pdbx_seq_one_letter_code
_entity_poly.pdbx_strand_id
1 'polypeptide(L)'
;PGPFEPVVPARTTLLLACVGADAIGRVIADQCHRPMRVAAVAGCSPYERLTPDRLATVLVSDRGLGKGCPDGARQVIVVGGVSDESRDSVDELAGAVGPQMPVVAVARR
;
A
#
# COMPACT_ATOMS: atom_id res chain seq x y z
N PRO A 1 -4.96 5.09 6.71
CA PRO A 1 -6.40 5.28 7.04
C PRO A 1 -6.59 6.04 8.37
N GLY A 2 -7.75 6.67 8.58
CA GLY A 2 -8.12 7.35 9.83
C GLY A 2 -8.58 6.40 10.94
N PRO A 3 -9.00 6.92 12.12
CA PRO A 3 -9.49 6.07 13.22
C PRO A 3 -10.72 5.22 12.85
N PHE A 4 -11.66 5.76 12.07
CA PHE A 4 -12.89 5.05 11.65
C PHE A 4 -12.82 4.47 10.23
N GLU A 5 -11.65 4.54 9.60
CA GLU A 5 -11.44 4.03 8.25
C GLU A 5 -10.43 2.86 8.26
N PRO A 6 -10.51 1.97 7.25
CA PRO A 6 -11.67 1.77 6.37
C PRO A 6 -12.82 1.11 7.16
N VAL A 7 -14.07 1.33 6.72
CA VAL A 7 -15.21 0.56 7.24
C VAL A 7 -15.25 -0.76 6.49
N VAL A 8 -14.86 -1.85 7.14
CA VAL A 8 -14.83 -3.20 6.55
C VAL A 8 -15.96 -4.05 7.14
N PRO A 9 -16.92 -4.52 6.32
CA PRO A 9 -17.97 -5.43 6.79
C PRO A 9 -17.42 -6.76 7.33
N ALA A 10 -18.06 -7.30 8.37
CA ALA A 10 -17.64 -8.57 8.97
C ALA A 10 -17.73 -9.78 8.03
N ARG A 11 -18.55 -9.71 6.98
CA ARG A 11 -18.69 -10.75 5.94
C ARG A 11 -17.71 -10.60 4.77
N THR A 12 -16.77 -9.65 4.85
CA THR A 12 -15.73 -9.48 3.82
C THR A 12 -14.90 -10.75 3.70
N THR A 13 -14.84 -11.34 2.50
CA THR A 13 -14.02 -12.51 2.20
C THR A 13 -12.75 -12.16 1.41
N LEU A 14 -12.72 -10.97 0.78
CA LEU A 14 -11.61 -10.45 0.00
C LEU A 14 -11.47 -8.95 0.25
N LEU A 15 -10.29 -8.50 0.65
CA LEU A 15 -9.94 -7.10 0.80
C LEU A 15 -8.86 -6.72 -0.21
N LEU A 16 -9.13 -5.65 -0.97
CA LEU A 16 -8.19 -5.09 -1.94
C LEU A 16 -7.58 -3.80 -1.39
N ALA A 17 -6.28 -3.81 -1.13
CA ALA A 17 -5.51 -2.63 -0.76
C ALA A 17 -4.99 -1.95 -2.02
N CYS A 18 -5.64 -0.86 -2.44
CA CYS A 18 -5.28 -0.15 -3.66
C CYS A 18 -4.25 0.94 -3.41
N VAL A 19 -3.20 0.98 -4.23
CA VAL A 19 -2.18 2.03 -4.27
C VAL A 19 -1.90 2.45 -5.70
N GLY A 20 -1.46 3.69 -5.90
CA GLY A 20 -1.03 4.17 -7.22
C GLY A 20 0.47 3.97 -7.42
N ALA A 21 0.87 3.50 -8.61
CA ALA A 21 2.28 3.37 -8.98
C ALA A 21 3.03 4.70 -8.90
N ASP A 22 2.36 5.81 -9.25
CA ASP A 22 2.92 7.15 -9.23
C ASP A 22 3.37 7.61 -7.83
N ALA A 23 2.89 6.98 -6.75
CA ALA A 23 3.33 7.30 -5.39
C ALA A 23 4.67 6.66 -5.01
N ILE A 24 5.05 5.56 -5.68
CA ILE A 24 6.27 4.81 -5.35
C ILE A 24 7.49 5.64 -5.75
N GLY A 25 8.44 5.77 -4.82
CA GLY A 25 9.65 6.57 -4.98
C GLY A 25 9.43 8.09 -4.90
N ARG A 26 8.20 8.58 -4.74
CA ARG A 26 7.91 10.02 -4.54
C ARG A 26 7.96 10.40 -3.07
N VAL A 27 8.09 11.70 -2.81
CA VAL A 27 8.05 12.24 -1.45
C VAL A 27 6.67 12.00 -0.84
N ILE A 28 6.62 11.50 0.39
CA ILE A 28 5.37 11.12 1.06
C ILE A 28 4.43 12.33 1.17
N ALA A 29 4.95 13.50 1.55
CA ALA A 29 4.20 14.74 1.68
C ALA A 29 3.49 15.19 0.40
N ASP A 30 4.04 14.84 -0.76
CA ASP A 30 3.53 15.31 -2.05
C ASP A 30 2.44 14.40 -2.63
N GLN A 31 2.51 13.09 -2.37
CA GLN A 31 1.70 12.09 -3.07
C GLN A 31 0.74 11.31 -2.16
N CYS A 32 0.95 11.31 -0.85
CA CYS A 32 0.14 10.50 0.05
C CYS A 32 -0.99 11.28 0.72
N HIS A 33 -2.16 10.67 0.79
CA HIS A 33 -3.22 11.15 1.68
C HIS A 33 -2.80 10.96 3.15
N ARG A 34 -2.86 12.04 3.94
CA ARG A 34 -2.45 12.07 5.35
C ARG A 34 -0.97 11.65 5.52
N PRO A 35 -0.03 12.39 4.92
CA PRO A 35 1.38 12.00 4.80
C PRO A 35 2.05 11.73 6.15
N MET A 36 1.70 12.49 7.20
CA MET A 36 2.20 12.29 8.55
C MET A 36 1.92 10.87 9.09
N ARG A 37 0.76 10.28 8.75
CA ARG A 37 0.41 8.92 9.20
C ARG A 37 1.17 7.86 8.41
N VAL A 38 1.33 8.08 7.12
CA VAL A 38 2.13 7.18 6.26
C VAL A 38 3.57 7.17 6.73
N ALA A 39 4.17 8.35 6.92
CA ALA A 39 5.54 8.52 7.40
C ALA A 39 5.76 7.89 8.79
N ALA A 40 4.80 8.07 9.71
CA ALA A 40 4.85 7.46 11.03
C ALA A 40 4.83 5.93 10.99
N VAL A 41 4.05 5.32 10.09
CA VAL A 41 4.04 3.85 9.91
C VAL A 41 5.30 3.38 9.18
N ALA A 42 5.77 4.14 8.19
CA ALA A 42 6.99 3.87 7.45
C ALA A 42 8.28 4.11 8.27
N GLY A 43 8.17 4.71 9.47
CA GLY A 43 9.30 5.00 10.34
C GLY A 43 10.24 6.09 9.80
N CYS A 44 9.73 7.05 9.03
CA CYS A 44 10.54 8.09 8.40
C CYS A 44 9.89 9.49 8.47
N SER A 45 10.59 10.51 7.96
CA SER A 45 10.04 11.86 7.79
C SER A 45 9.07 11.92 6.60
N PRO A 46 7.98 12.71 6.69
CA PRO A 46 7.05 12.90 5.57
C PRO A 46 7.70 13.56 4.33
N TYR A 47 8.87 14.19 4.48
CA TYR A 47 9.59 14.79 3.36
C TYR A 47 10.56 13.82 2.68
N GLU A 48 10.62 12.57 3.13
CA GLU A 48 11.40 11.53 2.48
C GLU A 48 10.57 10.75 1.46
N ARG A 49 11.28 9.99 0.62
CA ARG A 49 10.67 9.14 -0.42
C ARG A 49 9.96 7.94 0.19
N LEU A 50 8.82 7.60 -0.39
CA LEU A 50 8.11 6.35 -0.20
C LEU A 50 8.76 5.25 -1.04
N THR A 51 9.85 4.66 -0.54
CA THR A 51 10.51 3.53 -1.21
C THR A 51 9.59 2.29 -1.22
N PRO A 52 9.85 1.29 -2.09
CA PRO A 52 9.11 0.04 -2.09
C PRO A 52 9.05 -0.63 -0.71
N ASP A 53 10.18 -0.72 0.01
CA ASP A 53 10.22 -1.28 1.38
C ASP A 53 9.35 -0.50 2.38
N ARG A 54 9.37 0.83 2.30
CA ARG A 54 8.54 1.69 3.17
C ARG A 54 7.06 1.52 2.84
N LEU A 55 6.72 1.43 1.56
CA LEU A 55 5.35 1.15 1.14
C LEU A 55 4.91 -0.24 1.58
N ALA A 56 5.76 -1.26 1.46
CA ALA A 56 5.50 -2.61 1.97
C ALA A 56 5.19 -2.55 3.47
N THR A 57 6.03 -1.88 4.26
CA THR A 57 5.82 -1.65 5.71
C THR A 57 4.45 -1.03 5.99
N VAL A 58 4.05 -0.04 5.20
CA VAL A 58 2.75 0.62 5.34
C VAL A 58 1.58 -0.30 4.95
N LEU A 59 1.74 -1.14 3.93
CA LEU A 59 0.70 -2.03 3.43
C LEU A 59 0.45 -3.23 4.34
N VAL A 60 1.50 -3.79 4.94
CA VAL A 60 1.42 -4.94 5.86
C VAL A 60 1.07 -4.54 7.29
N SER A 61 1.14 -3.24 7.62
CA SER A 61 0.77 -2.75 8.94
C SER A 61 -0.73 -2.93 9.22
N ASP A 62 -1.03 -3.32 10.47
CA ASP A 62 -2.37 -3.31 11.09
C ASP A 62 -3.06 -1.92 11.07
N ARG A 63 -2.29 -0.85 10.89
CA ARG A 63 -2.75 0.54 10.76
C ARG A 63 -2.85 1.00 9.30
N GLY A 64 -2.45 0.14 8.36
CA GLY A 64 -2.43 0.34 6.93
C GLY A 64 -3.80 0.13 6.27
N LEU A 65 -3.79 -0.13 4.95
CA LEU A 65 -5.00 -0.34 4.16
C LEU A 65 -5.75 -1.64 4.51
N GLY A 66 -5.06 -2.62 5.10
CA GLY A 66 -5.66 -3.86 5.58
C GLY A 66 -6.37 -3.75 6.93
N LYS A 67 -6.41 -2.57 7.55
CA LYS A 67 -7.03 -2.37 8.86
C LYS A 67 -8.50 -2.80 8.86
N GLY A 68 -8.88 -3.63 9.86
CA GLY A 68 -10.25 -4.13 10.01
C GLY A 68 -10.59 -5.32 9.10
N CYS A 69 -9.61 -5.90 8.40
CA CYS A 69 -9.79 -7.12 7.65
C CYS A 69 -10.21 -8.27 8.60
N PRO A 70 -11.33 -8.97 8.35
CA PRO A 70 -11.73 -10.12 9.15
C PRO A 70 -10.72 -11.26 9.07
N ASP A 71 -10.64 -12.05 10.14
CA ASP A 71 -9.86 -13.29 10.14
C ASP A 71 -10.36 -14.24 9.05
N GLY A 72 -9.43 -14.81 8.29
CA GLY A 72 -9.73 -15.70 7.15
C GLY A 72 -10.12 -14.99 5.86
N ALA A 73 -10.31 -13.67 5.85
CA ALA A 73 -10.45 -12.92 4.60
C ALA A 73 -9.11 -12.84 3.87
N ARG A 74 -9.13 -13.00 2.55
CA ARG A 74 -7.92 -12.88 1.72
C ARG A 74 -7.59 -11.41 1.51
N GLN A 75 -6.32 -11.05 1.61
CA GLN A 75 -5.81 -9.72 1.28
C GLN A 75 -5.02 -9.74 -0.02
N VAL A 76 -5.23 -8.73 -0.87
CA VAL A 76 -4.50 -8.54 -2.13
C VAL A 76 -4.15 -7.05 -2.27
N ILE A 77 -2.92 -6.77 -2.68
CA ILE A 77 -2.50 -5.40 -3.03
C ILE A 77 -2.73 -5.20 -4.51
N VAL A 78 -3.37 -4.09 -4.86
CA VAL A 78 -3.57 -3.68 -6.25
C VAL A 78 -2.77 -2.41 -6.50
N VAL A 79 -1.82 -2.46 -7.42
CA VAL A 79 -1.04 -1.30 -7.86
C VAL A 79 -1.62 -0.80 -9.18
N GLY A 80 -2.26 0.36 -9.14
CA GLY A 80 -2.88 0.98 -10.30
C GLY A 80 -1.95 1.95 -11.03
N GLY A 81 -2.07 2.03 -12.35
CA GLY A 81 -1.33 2.98 -13.19
C GLY A 81 0.11 2.55 -13.48
N VAL A 82 0.38 1.24 -13.50
CA VAL A 82 1.71 0.70 -13.77
C VAL A 82 2.08 0.95 -15.23
N SER A 83 3.31 1.41 -15.44
CA SER A 83 3.97 1.64 -16.73
C SER A 83 5.32 0.93 -16.73
N ASP A 84 6.03 0.94 -17.86
CA ASP A 84 7.37 0.33 -17.93
C ASP A 84 8.34 1.00 -16.95
N GLU A 85 8.22 2.31 -16.72
CA GLU A 85 9.11 3.05 -15.80
C GLU A 85 8.88 2.72 -14.32
N SER A 86 7.69 2.22 -13.95
CA SER A 86 7.36 1.85 -12.57
C SER A 86 7.51 0.36 -12.29
N ARG A 87 7.76 -0.46 -13.32
CA ARG A 87 7.76 -1.92 -13.25
C ARG A 87 8.73 -2.46 -12.19
N ASP A 88 10.00 -2.02 -12.24
CA ASP A 88 11.03 -2.47 -11.31
C ASP A 88 10.66 -2.15 -9.85
N SER A 89 10.10 -0.97 -9.61
CA SER A 89 9.65 -0.57 -8.27
C SER A 89 8.44 -1.38 -7.77
N VAL A 90 7.56 -1.82 -8.67
CA VAL A 90 6.42 -2.69 -8.34
C VAL A 90 6.89 -4.12 -8.07
N ASP A 91 7.88 -4.60 -8.80
CA ASP A 91 8.49 -5.91 -8.56
C ASP A 91 9.25 -5.94 -7.23
N GLU A 92 10.00 -4.88 -6.91
CA GLU A 92 10.65 -4.70 -5.60
C GLU A 92 9.62 -4.69 -4.46
N LEU A 93 8.50 -3.96 -4.65
CA LEU A 93 7.40 -3.95 -3.68
C LEU A 93 6.82 -5.34 -3.46
N ALA A 94 6.59 -6.10 -4.53
CA ALA A 94 6.07 -7.46 -4.46
C ALA A 94 7.03 -8.40 -3.70
N GLY A 95 8.34 -8.25 -3.92
CA GLY A 95 9.37 -8.95 -3.16
C GLY A 95 9.34 -8.61 -1.66
N ALA A 96 9.21 -7.33 -1.32
CA ALA A 96 9.24 -6.84 0.06
C ALA A 96 8.00 -7.24 0.89
N VAL A 97 6.81 -7.30 0.27
CA VAL A 97 5.58 -7.71 0.97
C VAL A 97 5.55 -9.22 1.24
N GLY A 98 6.16 -10.01 0.36
CA GLY A 98 6.20 -11.46 0.46
C GLY A 98 4.95 -12.17 -0.06
N PRO A 99 4.98 -13.52 -0.13
CA PRO A 99 4.00 -14.30 -0.89
C PRO A 99 2.60 -14.37 -0.27
N GLN A 100 2.46 -14.07 1.03
CA GLN A 100 1.15 -14.13 1.72
C GLN A 100 0.16 -13.04 1.28
N MET A 101 0.65 -11.92 0.72
CA MET A 101 -0.18 -10.82 0.22
C MET A 101 0.15 -10.58 -1.26
N PRO A 102 -0.57 -11.24 -2.19
CA PRO A 102 -0.33 -11.10 -3.62
C PRO A 102 -0.42 -9.65 -4.07
N VAL A 103 0.48 -9.27 -4.99
CA VAL A 103 0.46 -7.98 -5.68
C VAL A 103 -0.07 -8.16 -7.09
N VAL A 104 -1.05 -7.34 -7.46
CA VAL A 104 -1.65 -7.28 -8.80
C VAL A 104 -1.36 -5.92 -9.41
N ALA A 105 -0.61 -5.90 -10.52
CA ALA A 105 -0.33 -4.70 -11.30
C ALA A 105 -1.44 -4.44 -12.32
N VAL A 106 -1.94 -3.21 -12.36
CA VAL A 106 -2.94 -2.74 -13.34
C VAL A 106 -2.31 -1.65 -14.19
N ALA A 107 -2.20 -1.90 -15.49
CA ALA A 107 -1.54 -1.01 -16.44
C ALA A 107 -2.25 0.36 -16.56
N ARG A 108 -1.45 1.40 -16.79
CA ARG A 108 -1.94 2.72 -17.20
C ARG A 108 -2.47 2.62 -18.64
N ARG A 109 -3.66 3.19 -18.91
CA ARG A 109 -4.21 3.33 -20.26
C ARG A 109 -3.72 4.61 -20.91
#